data_AF-A0A839N5Y7-F1
#
_entry.id   AF-A0A839N5Y7-F1
#
_cell.length_a   1.000
_cell.length_b   1.000
_cell.length_c   1.000
_cell.angle_alpha   90.00
_cell.angle_beta   90.00
_cell.angle_gamma   90.00
#
_symmetry.space_group_name_H-M   'P 1'
#
loop_
_entity.id
_entity.type
_entity.pdbx_description
1 polymer ?
#
loop_
_entity_poly.entity_id
_entity_poly.type
_entity_poly.pdbx_seq_one_letter_code
_entity_poly.pdbx_strand_id
1 'polypeptide(L)'
;MALPDFDFAAFTTALDTQRVQGDLGWYDLADQVWDQSVSLNAQRPQDHPMCGGAIGRLSARGETSCQYALFLLRWMGRAPEEFLTGDMVDVGKVHLPKAGPDKRLRWDLPALHAAVNDERRAREMTWAQLADVIGCTPSRLTNLRGAKQADLALVMRVTQWLARPSTDFISAVSW
;
A
#
# COMPACT_ATOMS: atom_id res chain seq x y z
N MET A 1 -1.71 6.83 22.74
CA MET A 1 -0.79 5.81 22.21
C MET A 1 -0.45 6.23 20.80
N ALA A 2 0.83 6.34 20.46
CA ALA A 2 1.23 6.68 19.09
C ALA A 2 1.00 5.45 18.19
N LEU A 3 0.48 5.66 16.99
CA LEU A 3 0.36 4.59 16.00
C LEU A 3 1.73 4.37 15.35
N PRO A 4 2.03 3.12 14.91
CA PRO A 4 3.30 2.83 14.25
C PRO A 4 3.39 3.57 12.90
N ASP A 5 4.61 3.86 12.50
CA ASP A 5 4.92 4.54 11.25
C ASP A 5 5.39 3.56 10.18
N PHE A 6 5.17 3.91 8.91
CA PHE A 6 5.70 3.13 7.79
C PHE A 6 7.14 3.57 7.51
N ASP A 7 8.10 2.66 7.68
CA ASP A 7 9.51 2.89 7.44
C ASP A 7 9.84 2.77 5.93
N PHE A 8 9.79 3.92 5.24
CA PHE A 8 10.15 4.01 3.84
C PHE A 8 11.62 3.68 3.56
N ALA A 9 12.52 3.89 4.51
CA ALA A 9 13.92 3.54 4.35
C ALA A 9 14.06 2.01 4.34
N ALA A 10 13.47 1.32 5.32
CA ALA A 10 13.45 -0.15 5.35
C ALA A 10 12.77 -0.75 4.11
N PHE A 11 11.65 -0.18 3.68
CA PHE A 11 10.96 -0.59 2.45
C PHE A 11 11.84 -0.46 1.20
N THR A 12 12.51 0.67 1.03
CA THR A 12 13.36 0.93 -0.15
C THR A 12 14.66 0.15 -0.08
N THR A 13 15.26 -0.05 1.09
CA THR A 13 16.41 -0.93 1.30
C THR A 13 16.09 -2.38 0.97
N ALA A 14 14.91 -2.89 1.37
CA ALA A 14 14.50 -4.24 1.03
C ALA A 14 14.31 -4.42 -0.49
N LEU A 15 13.65 -3.46 -1.13
CA LEU A 15 13.49 -3.44 -2.58
C LEU A 15 14.84 -3.46 -3.30
N ASP A 16 15.76 -2.59 -2.87
CA ASP A 16 17.08 -2.47 -3.48
C ASP A 16 17.93 -3.73 -3.26
N THR A 17 17.87 -4.30 -2.06
CA THR A 17 18.57 -5.55 -1.72
C THR A 17 18.11 -6.69 -2.63
N GLN A 18 16.79 -6.88 -2.78
CA GLN A 18 16.27 -7.95 -3.64
C GLN A 18 16.57 -7.67 -5.13
N ARG A 19 16.52 -6.41 -5.55
CA ARG A 19 16.88 -5.99 -6.92
C ARG A 19 18.34 -6.34 -7.24
N VAL A 20 19.26 -6.00 -6.34
CA VAL A 20 20.70 -6.28 -6.50
C VAL A 20 20.99 -7.78 -6.44
N GLN A 21 20.31 -8.53 -5.55
CA GLN A 21 20.42 -10.00 -5.51
C GLN A 21 19.97 -10.68 -6.82
N GLY A 22 19.04 -10.06 -7.54
CA GLY A 22 18.60 -10.51 -8.86
C GLY A 22 19.45 -9.99 -10.02
N ASP A 23 20.53 -9.25 -9.76
CA ASP A 23 21.37 -8.57 -10.78
C ASP A 23 20.55 -7.67 -11.73
N LEU A 24 19.53 -6.99 -11.20
CA LEU A 24 18.61 -6.19 -12.00
C LEU A 24 18.97 -4.71 -11.97
N GLY A 25 18.98 -4.05 -13.13
CA GLY A 25 18.85 -2.61 -13.22
C GLY A 25 17.46 -2.12 -12.81
N TRP A 26 17.30 -0.80 -12.65
CA TRP A 26 15.98 -0.21 -12.35
C TRP A 26 14.95 -0.39 -13.47
N TYR A 27 15.41 -0.47 -14.73
CA TYR A 27 14.55 -0.74 -15.88
C TYR A 27 14.15 -2.21 -15.93
N ASP A 28 15.08 -3.14 -15.69
CA ASP A 28 14.77 -4.58 -15.62
C ASP A 28 13.76 -4.88 -14.50
N LEU A 29 13.89 -4.20 -13.34
CA LEU A 29 12.89 -4.29 -12.28
C LEU A 29 11.52 -3.75 -12.74
N ALA A 30 11.48 -2.63 -13.46
CA ALA A 30 10.22 -2.10 -13.96
C ALA A 30 9.53 -3.09 -14.94
N ASP A 31 10.31 -3.73 -15.81
CA ASP A 31 9.82 -4.75 -16.73
C ASP A 31 9.30 -5.99 -15.98
N GLN A 32 10.04 -6.50 -14.98
CA GLN A 32 9.55 -7.60 -14.15
C GLN A 32 8.27 -7.26 -13.40
N VAL A 33 8.18 -6.04 -12.86
CA VAL A 33 6.98 -5.59 -12.16
C VAL A 33 5.79 -5.50 -13.11
N TRP A 34 6.02 -5.02 -14.34
CA TRP A 34 5.02 -5.04 -15.41
C TRP A 34 4.56 -6.46 -15.70
N ASP A 35 5.48 -7.40 -15.91
CA ASP A 35 5.20 -8.78 -16.31
C ASP A 35 4.38 -9.59 -15.28
N GLN A 36 4.33 -9.16 -14.02
CA GLN A 36 3.43 -9.75 -13.01
C GLN A 36 1.95 -9.76 -13.44
N SER A 37 1.56 -8.89 -14.37
CA SER A 37 0.18 -8.79 -14.89
C SER A 37 0.13 -8.93 -16.42
N VAL A 38 0.99 -9.75 -17.01
CA VAL A 38 1.18 -9.86 -18.47
C VAL A 38 -0.13 -10.05 -19.26
N SER A 39 -1.07 -10.88 -18.79
CA SER A 39 -2.34 -11.13 -19.49
C SER A 39 -3.28 -9.92 -19.42
N LEU A 40 -3.28 -9.19 -18.31
CA LEU A 40 -4.01 -7.93 -18.18
C LEU A 40 -3.38 -6.82 -19.02
N ASN A 41 -2.06 -6.75 -19.04
CA ASN A 41 -1.29 -5.76 -19.81
C ASN A 41 -1.51 -5.91 -21.32
N ALA A 42 -1.61 -7.14 -21.82
CA ALA A 42 -1.94 -7.40 -23.22
C ALA A 42 -3.32 -6.83 -23.61
N GLN A 43 -4.28 -6.81 -22.68
CA GLN A 43 -5.60 -6.20 -22.88
C GLN A 43 -5.59 -4.68 -22.71
N ARG A 44 -4.56 -4.12 -22.05
CA ARG A 44 -4.41 -2.70 -21.72
C ARG A 44 -2.98 -2.20 -21.94
N PRO A 45 -2.47 -2.18 -23.18
CA PRO A 45 -1.07 -1.87 -23.46
C PRO A 45 -0.67 -0.42 -23.12
N GLN A 46 -1.63 0.48 -22.95
CA GLN A 46 -1.38 1.89 -22.60
C GLN A 46 -1.39 2.15 -21.09
N ASP A 47 -1.77 1.16 -20.26
CA ASP A 47 -1.88 1.32 -18.80
C ASP A 47 -0.60 0.86 -18.09
N HIS A 48 0.54 1.48 -18.45
CA HIS A 48 1.86 1.24 -17.84
C HIS A 48 1.93 1.87 -16.43
N PRO A 49 1.96 1.06 -15.36
CA PRO A 49 1.88 1.57 -13.99
C PRO A 49 3.17 2.27 -13.56
N MET A 50 4.35 1.88 -14.07
CA MET A 50 5.64 2.37 -13.58
C MET A 50 6.72 2.39 -14.67
N CYS A 51 7.70 3.28 -14.48
CA CYS A 51 8.93 3.36 -15.29
C CYS A 51 10.14 3.25 -14.35
N GLY A 52 11.25 2.65 -14.80
CA GLY A 52 12.45 2.43 -13.99
C GLY A 52 12.99 3.69 -13.31
N GLY A 53 12.96 4.84 -14.01
CA GLY A 53 13.36 6.12 -13.42
C GLY A 53 12.45 6.60 -12.27
N ALA A 54 11.17 6.20 -12.25
CA ALA A 54 10.26 6.50 -11.13
C ALA A 54 10.56 5.61 -9.92
N ILE A 55 10.91 4.33 -10.14
CA ILE A 55 11.30 3.39 -9.08
C ILE A 55 12.61 3.84 -8.43
N GLY A 56 13.64 4.17 -9.22
CA GLY A 56 14.93 4.62 -8.69
C GLY A 56 14.87 5.92 -7.87
N ARG A 57 13.87 6.79 -8.12
CA ARG A 57 13.65 8.03 -7.35
C ARG A 57 12.80 7.84 -6.10
N LEU A 58 12.22 6.66 -5.88
CA LEU A 58 11.33 6.38 -4.77
C LEU A 58 12.03 6.58 -3.41
N SER A 59 13.28 6.14 -3.30
CA SER A 59 14.10 6.26 -2.08
C SER A 59 14.32 7.70 -1.64
N ALA A 60 14.52 8.62 -2.60
CA ALA A 60 14.74 10.04 -2.29
C ALA A 60 13.45 10.77 -1.85
N ARG A 61 12.27 10.25 -2.19
CA ARG A 61 10.99 10.90 -1.91
C ARG A 61 10.49 10.65 -0.49
N GLY A 62 10.79 9.49 0.09
CA GLY A 62 10.32 9.11 1.43
C GLY A 62 8.79 8.99 1.56
N GLU A 63 8.07 8.97 0.44
CA GLU A 63 6.62 8.77 0.39
C GLU A 63 6.21 8.12 -0.94
N THR A 64 5.09 7.41 -0.95
CA THR A 64 4.50 6.86 -2.18
C THR A 64 3.02 6.55 -2.01
N SER A 65 2.31 6.42 -3.14
CA SER A 65 0.91 6.03 -3.08
C SER A 65 0.77 4.54 -2.77
N CYS A 66 -0.29 4.19 -2.04
CA CYS A 66 -0.59 2.81 -1.66
C CYS A 66 -0.76 1.89 -2.87
N GLN A 67 -1.31 2.41 -3.98
CA GLN A 67 -1.46 1.66 -5.23
C GLN A 67 -0.11 1.37 -5.90
N TYR A 68 0.80 2.36 -5.90
CA TYR A 68 2.14 2.19 -6.46
C TYR A 68 2.96 1.19 -5.65
N ALA A 69 2.89 1.29 -4.32
CA ALA A 69 3.58 0.38 -3.40
C ALA A 69 3.18 -1.09 -3.62
N LEU A 70 1.91 -1.38 -3.90
CA LEU A 70 1.43 -2.76 -4.10
C LEU A 70 2.15 -3.48 -5.24
N PHE A 71 2.56 -2.78 -6.31
CA PHE A 71 3.30 -3.41 -7.40
C PHE A 71 4.67 -3.91 -6.94
N LEU A 72 5.35 -3.11 -6.12
CA LEU A 72 6.68 -3.40 -5.58
C LEU A 72 6.60 -4.45 -4.46
N LEU A 73 5.62 -4.32 -3.56
CA LEU A 73 5.36 -5.29 -2.49
C LEU A 73 4.99 -6.67 -3.05
N ARG A 74 4.18 -6.72 -4.13
CA ARG A 74 3.86 -7.97 -4.83
C ARG A 74 5.12 -8.60 -5.42
N TRP A 75 5.97 -7.82 -6.06
CA TRP A 75 7.23 -8.31 -6.65
C TRP A 75 8.18 -8.84 -5.57
N MET A 76 8.26 -8.16 -4.43
CA MET A 76 9.03 -8.65 -3.27
C MET A 76 8.39 -9.86 -2.58
N GLY A 77 7.09 -10.10 -2.78
CA GLY A 77 6.33 -11.11 -2.04
C GLY A 77 6.14 -10.77 -0.55
N ARG A 78 6.12 -9.47 -0.20
CA ARG A 78 6.10 -8.98 1.18
C ARG A 78 4.85 -8.18 1.49
N ALA A 79 4.36 -8.27 2.73
CA ALA A 79 3.24 -7.49 3.21
C ALA A 79 3.69 -6.07 3.66
N PRO A 80 2.87 -5.03 3.51
CA PRO A 80 3.26 -3.68 3.95
C PRO A 80 3.48 -3.58 5.46
N GLU A 81 2.84 -4.42 6.27
CA GLU A 81 3.02 -4.46 7.73
C GLU A 81 4.44 -4.81 8.15
N GLU A 82 5.20 -5.52 7.31
CA GLU A 82 6.60 -5.87 7.58
C GLU A 82 7.54 -4.65 7.61
N PHE A 83 7.05 -3.49 7.19
CA PHE A 83 7.80 -2.23 7.17
C PHE A 83 7.25 -1.22 8.19
N LEU A 84 6.44 -1.66 9.15
CA LEU A 84 6.01 -0.82 10.27
C LEU A 84 7.11 -0.73 11.34
N THR A 85 7.22 0.43 11.97
CA THR A 85 8.12 0.69 13.10
C THR A 85 7.38 1.37 14.25
N GLY A 86 7.79 1.08 15.48
CA GLY A 86 7.11 1.49 16.71
C GLY A 86 6.19 0.41 17.28
N ASP A 87 5.26 0.83 18.15
CA ASP A 87 4.34 -0.08 18.84
C ASP A 87 3.24 -0.58 17.90
N MET A 88 3.48 -1.73 17.26
CA MET A 88 2.55 -2.35 16.33
C MET A 88 1.38 -3.04 17.05
N VAL A 89 0.19 -2.88 16.47
CA VAL A 89 -0.97 -3.67 16.86
C VAL A 89 -0.85 -5.04 16.23
N ASP A 90 -1.06 -6.10 17.01
CA ASP A 90 -1.14 -7.46 16.46
C ASP A 90 -2.41 -7.60 15.62
N VAL A 91 -2.22 -7.67 14.31
CA VAL A 91 -3.28 -7.85 13.30
C VAL A 91 -3.34 -9.29 12.78
N GLY A 92 -2.62 -10.21 13.43
CA GLY A 92 -2.52 -11.60 13.02
C GLY A 92 -1.63 -11.83 11.80
N LYS A 93 -1.98 -12.81 10.96
CA LYS A 93 -1.17 -13.20 9.79
C LYS A 93 -1.30 -12.18 8.67
N VAL A 94 -0.17 -11.58 8.29
CA VAL A 94 -0.06 -10.60 7.22
C VAL A 94 0.48 -11.25 5.94
N HIS A 95 -0.16 -10.97 4.81
CA HIS A 95 0.26 -11.44 3.49
C HIS A 95 -0.46 -10.65 2.40
N LEU A 96 0.12 -10.56 1.22
CA LEU A 96 -0.63 -10.06 0.06
C LEU A 96 -1.55 -11.15 -0.50
N PRO A 97 -2.74 -10.79 -1.00
CA PRO A 97 -3.57 -11.71 -1.77
C PRO A 97 -2.80 -12.25 -2.98
N LYS A 98 -3.05 -13.51 -3.34
CA LYS A 98 -2.52 -14.07 -4.58
C LYS A 98 -3.20 -13.42 -5.78
N ALA A 99 -2.40 -12.97 -6.74
CA ALA A 99 -2.88 -12.42 -8.01
C ALA A 99 -2.24 -13.18 -9.17
N GLY A 100 -3.06 -13.61 -10.12
CA GLY A 100 -2.62 -14.20 -11.39
C GLY A 100 -2.13 -13.16 -12.40
N PRO A 101 -1.69 -13.59 -13.58
CA PRO A 101 -1.23 -12.71 -14.66
C PRO A 101 -2.34 -11.84 -15.26
N ASP A 102 -3.61 -12.15 -15.01
CA ASP A 102 -4.81 -11.42 -15.45
C ASP A 102 -5.32 -10.40 -14.41
N LYS A 103 -4.64 -10.28 -13.26
CA LYS A 103 -5.05 -9.44 -12.13
C LYS A 103 -3.94 -8.52 -11.64
N ARG A 104 -4.33 -7.37 -11.10
CA ARG A 104 -3.48 -6.46 -10.31
C ARG A 104 -4.01 -6.35 -8.88
N LEU A 105 -3.11 -6.23 -7.93
CA LEU A 105 -3.50 -5.88 -6.56
C LEU A 105 -3.90 -4.41 -6.51
N ARG A 106 -5.01 -4.14 -5.83
CA ARG A 106 -5.51 -2.78 -5.58
C ARG A 106 -5.97 -2.65 -4.14
N TRP A 107 -5.72 -1.48 -3.56
CA TRP A 107 -6.39 -1.06 -2.33
C TRP A 107 -7.86 -0.71 -2.62
N ASP A 108 -8.77 -1.29 -1.85
CA ASP A 108 -10.18 -0.91 -1.78
C ASP A 108 -10.34 0.20 -0.72
N LEU A 109 -10.03 1.43 -1.14
CA LEU A 109 -10.14 2.61 -0.28
C LEU A 109 -11.59 2.92 0.15
N PRO A 110 -12.63 2.69 -0.69
CA PRO A 110 -14.01 2.73 -0.24
C PRO A 110 -14.31 1.76 0.91
N ALA A 111 -13.87 0.50 0.82
CA ALA A 111 -14.04 -0.48 1.90
C ALA A 111 -13.26 -0.08 3.16
N LEU A 112 -12.04 0.42 3.01
CA LEU A 112 -11.27 0.96 4.14
C LEU A 112 -12.00 2.12 4.81
N HIS A 113 -12.52 3.07 4.03
CA HIS A 113 -13.32 4.18 4.55
C HIS A 113 -14.55 3.69 5.31
N ALA A 114 -15.28 2.72 4.77
CA ALA A 114 -16.46 2.16 5.42
C ALA A 114 -16.11 1.58 6.80
N ALA A 115 -15.06 0.74 6.87
CA ALA A 115 -14.57 0.19 8.13
C ALA A 115 -14.14 1.27 9.13
N VAL A 116 -13.41 2.29 8.67
CA VAL A 116 -13.03 3.44 9.51
C VAL A 116 -14.25 4.16 10.04
N ASN A 117 -15.25 4.42 9.20
CA ASN A 117 -16.46 5.12 9.61
C ASN A 117 -17.26 4.32 10.64
N ASP A 118 -17.36 3.00 10.47
CA ASP A 118 -18.10 2.14 11.40
C ASP A 118 -17.40 2.10 12.76
N GLU A 119 -16.08 1.89 12.78
CA GLU A 119 -15.30 1.89 14.02
C GLU A 119 -15.31 3.25 14.71
N ARG A 120 -15.20 4.34 13.94
CA ARG A 120 -15.28 5.72 14.44
C ARG A 120 -16.62 5.96 15.15
N ARG A 121 -17.72 5.49 14.55
CA ARG A 121 -19.07 5.62 15.12
C ARG A 121 -19.22 4.75 16.37
N ALA A 122 -18.70 3.53 16.37
CA ALA A 122 -18.73 2.64 17.52
C ALA A 122 -17.97 3.24 18.73
N ARG A 123 -16.88 3.97 18.46
CA ARG A 123 -16.11 4.71 19.48
C ARG A 123 -16.63 6.13 19.76
N GLU A 124 -17.79 6.51 19.20
CA GLU A 124 -18.42 7.83 19.37
C GLU A 124 -17.49 9.03 19.02
N MET A 125 -16.54 8.82 18.11
CA MET A 125 -15.56 9.84 17.72
C MET A 125 -16.08 10.72 16.59
N THR A 126 -15.75 12.00 16.59
CA THR A 126 -15.86 12.86 15.40
C THR A 126 -14.71 12.57 14.42
N TRP A 127 -14.86 13.03 13.16
CA TRP A 127 -13.75 12.95 12.19
C TRP A 127 -12.53 13.77 12.62
N ALA A 128 -12.73 14.88 13.34
CA ALA A 128 -11.64 15.70 13.87
C ALA A 128 -10.83 14.92 14.91
N GLN A 129 -11.50 14.35 15.92
CA GLN A 129 -10.85 13.54 16.94
C GLN A 129 -10.11 12.33 16.35
N LEU A 130 -10.70 11.65 15.36
CA LEU A 130 -10.01 10.55 14.70
C LEU A 130 -8.78 11.03 13.92
N ALA A 131 -8.90 12.15 13.21
CA ALA A 131 -7.79 12.71 12.46
C ALA A 131 -6.61 13.08 13.37
N ASP A 132 -6.88 13.59 14.56
CA ASP A 132 -5.86 13.86 15.59
C ASP A 132 -5.17 12.57 16.04
N VAL A 133 -5.92 11.47 16.24
CA VAL A 133 -5.35 10.16 16.60
C VAL A 133 -4.48 9.58 15.48
N ILE A 134 -4.92 9.70 14.23
CA ILE A 134 -4.19 9.19 13.05
C ILE A 134 -2.99 10.10 12.68
N GLY A 135 -3.01 11.36 13.13
CA GLY A 135 -2.03 12.38 12.76
C GLY A 135 -2.19 12.86 11.31
N CYS A 136 -3.42 13.18 10.89
CA CYS A 136 -3.73 13.68 9.56
C CYS A 136 -4.87 14.71 9.59
N THR A 137 -5.34 15.18 8.42
CA THR A 137 -6.52 16.05 8.36
C THR A 137 -7.80 15.22 8.23
N PRO A 138 -8.96 15.69 8.73
CA PRO A 138 -10.24 14.98 8.59
C PRO A 138 -10.60 14.66 7.14
N SER A 139 -10.26 15.57 6.22
CA SER A 139 -10.47 15.41 4.78
C SER A 139 -9.66 14.26 4.18
N ARG A 140 -8.46 13.96 4.68
CA ARG A 140 -7.68 12.79 4.23
C ARG A 140 -8.40 11.47 4.57
N LEU A 141 -9.14 11.41 5.68
CA LEU A 141 -9.93 10.25 6.06
C LEU A 141 -11.23 10.16 5.25
N THR A 142 -12.02 11.25 5.19
CA THR A 142 -13.33 11.22 4.52
C THR A 142 -13.24 11.07 3.00
N ASN A 143 -12.15 11.53 2.39
CA ASN A 143 -11.95 11.40 0.95
C ASN A 143 -11.62 9.96 0.51
N LEU A 144 -11.22 9.07 1.42
CA LEU A 144 -10.95 7.66 1.09
C LEU A 144 -12.15 6.98 0.41
N ARG A 145 -13.38 7.42 0.73
CA ARG A 145 -14.64 6.89 0.18
C ARG A 145 -14.71 6.81 -1.35
N GLY A 146 -13.95 7.64 -2.06
CA GLY A 146 -13.92 7.70 -3.52
C GLY A 146 -12.53 7.95 -4.09
N ALA A 147 -11.49 7.86 -3.26
CA ALA A 147 -10.12 8.07 -3.71
C ALA A 147 -9.66 6.89 -4.58
N LYS A 148 -8.96 7.20 -5.68
CA LYS A 148 -8.28 6.18 -6.50
C LYS A 148 -6.97 5.71 -5.87
N GLN A 149 -6.34 6.60 -5.10
CA GLN A 149 -5.10 6.35 -4.39
C GLN A 149 -5.04 7.20 -3.11
N ALA A 150 -4.28 6.72 -2.15
CA ALA A 150 -3.93 7.42 -0.93
C ALA A 150 -2.43 7.25 -0.67
N ASP A 151 -1.90 8.02 0.26
CA ASP A 151 -0.54 7.80 0.77
C ASP A 151 -0.45 6.46 1.51
N LEU A 152 0.65 5.73 1.31
CA LEU A 152 0.86 4.42 1.94
C LEU A 152 0.93 4.51 3.47
N ALA A 153 1.67 5.48 4.01
CA ALA A 153 1.81 5.61 5.45
C ALA A 153 0.46 5.90 6.12
N LEU A 154 -0.38 6.74 5.49
CA LEU A 154 -1.74 6.98 5.95
C LEU A 154 -2.56 5.69 6.02
N VAL A 155 -2.64 4.91 4.94
CA VAL A 155 -3.48 3.69 4.95
C VAL A 155 -2.97 2.66 5.97
N MET A 156 -1.65 2.59 6.17
CA MET A 156 -1.07 1.68 7.17
C MET A 156 -1.41 2.11 8.61
N ARG A 157 -1.29 3.41 8.95
CA ARG A 157 -1.76 3.92 10.25
C ARG A 157 -3.25 3.65 10.48
N VAL A 158 -4.06 3.81 9.44
CA VAL A 158 -5.50 3.53 9.50
C VAL A 158 -5.77 2.05 9.77
N THR A 159 -5.10 1.12 9.07
CA THR A 159 -5.25 -0.32 9.33
C THR A 159 -4.82 -0.71 10.74
N GLN A 160 -3.76 -0.07 11.26
CA GLN A 160 -3.28 -0.28 12.62
C GLN A 160 -4.27 0.24 13.67
N TRP A 161 -4.88 1.40 13.45
CA TRP A 161 -5.94 1.92 14.32
C TRP A 161 -7.19 1.03 14.33
N LEU A 162 -7.51 0.42 13.19
CA LEU A 162 -8.58 -0.56 13.04
C LEU A 162 -8.26 -1.93 13.67
N ALA A 163 -7.00 -2.19 14.04
CA ALA A 163 -6.51 -3.52 14.42
C ALA A 163 -6.83 -4.61 13.38
N ARG A 164 -6.68 -4.27 12.10
CA ARG A 164 -6.97 -5.18 10.96
C ARG A 164 -5.81 -5.20 9.97
N PRO A 165 -5.52 -6.36 9.36
CA PRO A 165 -4.47 -6.45 8.36
C PRO A 165 -4.88 -5.72 7.07
N SER A 166 -3.90 -5.17 6.35
CA SER A 166 -4.06 -4.56 5.03
C SER A 166 -4.67 -5.52 4.01
N THR A 167 -4.45 -6.82 4.15
CA THR A 167 -5.05 -7.88 3.32
C THR A 167 -6.57 -7.76 3.24
N ASP A 168 -7.23 -7.29 4.30
CA ASP A 168 -8.69 -7.10 4.33
C ASP A 168 -9.17 -6.04 3.33
N PHE A 169 -8.27 -5.15 2.91
CA PHE A 169 -8.55 -4.00 2.04
C PHE A 169 -7.75 -4.04 0.75
N ILE A 170 -7.11 -5.17 0.44
CA ILE A 170 -6.39 -5.38 -0.81
C ILE A 170 -7.08 -6.52 -1.55
N SER A 171 -7.39 -6.30 -2.83
CA SER A 171 -7.99 -7.32 -3.68
C SER A 171 -7.27 -7.45 -5.02
N ALA A 172 -7.30 -8.66 -5.59
CA ALA A 172 -6.82 -8.92 -6.94
C ALA A 172 -7.95 -8.64 -7.94
N VAL A 173 -7.81 -7.56 -8.72
CA VAL A 173 -8.84 -7.12 -9.67
C VAL A 173 -8.35 -7.27 -11.11
N SER A 174 -9.27 -7.59 -12.03
CA SER A 174 -9.01 -7.55 -13.48
C SER A 174 -9.10 -6.13 -14.05
N TRP A 175 -9.21 -5.16 -13.13
CA TRP A 175 -9.38 -3.70 -13.25
C TRP A 175 -10.70 -3.24 -12.63
#